data_AF-A0A0G4FPK4-F1
#
_entry.id   AF-A0A0G4FPK4-F1
#
_cell.length_a   1.000
_cell.length_b   1.000
_cell.length_c   1.000
_cell.angle_alpha   90.00
_cell.angle_beta   90.00
_cell.angle_gamma   90.00
#
_symmetry.space_group_name_H-M   'P 1'
#
loop_
_entity.id
_entity.type
_entity.pdbx_description
1 polymer ?
#
loop_
_entity_poly.entity_id
_entity_poly.type
_entity_poly.pdbx_seq_one_letter_code
_entity_poly.pdbx_strand_id
1 'polypeptide(L)'
;MDQFRNRLKRLRIGAQPAGARKISVRDLVPLATATGATGLPAARGVPSIELTDTDPRDFIGGKHRDNMLEHIKLFYNRESCSSSSLQRRRDTQNALPTRIPPMALTRHPSGGKTRTLKEIGLALRQERIFSLFISFNDLTAYDAAKEHDRTWLQSLLLRIGWAAAKADVRRSVGEDFSRWLTEVEVTEDTICKWLGDAVCVLLVDELNKLIVGEGREEFPDEGKSVAAFLRTQFVDKHGRYLVFSSHFTETGSKLTVFMDSLSNRDVLRPLLPVIKSVDEAAAVSQEAASASKLSYLGLTPALVHKAFAVETQPVALCVNQIFDKLPKPLFTEATLRAVIMLALDGAEEYVLALGGWAAALDAFVVRPPHIGTPSYTWSPCFLAAACARLAASGELRKSLRQGLWRIASALQQLAETTEGSGVQWESVCAAALILRMMQSDVGDYSNLHPDAGAILPPAVFNGCAFGGAFRPTDPDGFMHALPTDRSPNIALLRRTVEDEISKPSYKEQGLDKGIMALFVQPAVSNFPWYDMFIFVCRDGQVVEIWGYQSKTGSSTPADAQTPVSKQVDKN
;
A
#
# COMPACT_ATOMS: atom_id res chain seq x y z
N MET A 1 -8.64 -26.62 -28.87
CA MET A 1 -8.51 -26.00 -27.53
C MET A 1 -9.82 -25.40 -27.04
N ASP A 2 -10.57 -24.64 -27.85
CA ASP A 2 -11.83 -24.00 -27.40
C ASP A 2 -13.03 -24.95 -27.20
N GLN A 3 -13.13 -26.04 -27.97
CA GLN A 3 -14.15 -27.07 -27.70
C GLN A 3 -13.89 -27.85 -26.40
N PHE A 4 -12.63 -27.96 -25.98
CA PHE A 4 -12.27 -28.62 -24.71
C PHE A 4 -12.56 -27.72 -23.50
N ARG A 5 -12.30 -26.41 -23.62
CA ARG A 5 -12.72 -25.39 -22.64
C ARG A 5 -14.24 -25.32 -22.46
N ASN A 6 -15.01 -25.41 -23.56
CA ASN A 6 -16.48 -25.41 -23.48
C ASN A 6 -17.07 -26.70 -22.88
N ARG A 7 -16.38 -27.84 -23.03
CA ARG A 7 -16.78 -29.11 -22.40
C ARG A 7 -16.51 -29.11 -20.88
N LEU A 8 -15.41 -28.49 -20.43
CA LEU A 8 -15.12 -28.26 -19.01
C LEU A 8 -16.07 -27.25 -18.37
N LYS A 9 -16.49 -26.19 -19.07
CA LYS A 9 -17.50 -25.23 -18.56
C LYS A 9 -18.87 -25.86 -18.33
N ARG A 10 -19.30 -26.83 -19.14
CA ARG A 10 -20.60 -27.53 -18.97
C ARG A 10 -20.55 -28.66 -17.94
N LEU A 11 -19.37 -29.09 -17.49
CA LEU A 11 -19.18 -30.09 -16.44
C LEU A 11 -19.01 -29.48 -15.03
N ARG A 12 -18.98 -28.15 -14.89
CA ARG A 12 -18.95 -27.42 -13.60
C ARG A 12 -20.33 -27.27 -12.92
N ILE A 13 -21.22 -28.23 -13.10
CA ILE A 13 -22.34 -28.37 -12.15
C ILE A 13 -21.72 -29.07 -10.95
N GLY A 14 -21.45 -28.31 -9.88
CA GLY A 14 -20.67 -28.71 -8.72
C GLY A 14 -20.91 -30.14 -8.28
N ALA A 15 -20.04 -31.05 -8.72
CA ALA A 15 -20.07 -32.44 -8.29
C ALA A 15 -19.59 -32.46 -6.85
N GLN A 16 -20.56 -32.54 -5.93
CA GLN A 16 -20.33 -32.63 -4.50
C GLN A 16 -19.62 -33.95 -4.19
N PRO A 17 -18.66 -33.96 -3.24
CA PRO A 17 -18.10 -35.22 -2.79
C PRO A 17 -19.22 -36.09 -2.18
N ALA A 18 -19.41 -37.28 -2.73
CA ALA A 18 -20.42 -38.22 -2.26
C ALA A 18 -20.16 -38.53 -0.77
N GLY A 19 -21.15 -38.25 0.09
CA GLY A 19 -21.08 -38.52 1.53
C GLY A 19 -20.75 -37.33 2.42
N ALA A 20 -20.64 -36.10 1.89
CA ALA A 20 -20.48 -34.91 2.74
C ALA A 20 -21.68 -34.71 3.69
N ARG A 21 -21.41 -34.41 4.96
CA ARG A 21 -22.42 -34.04 5.94
C ARG A 21 -23.00 -32.68 5.57
N LYS A 22 -24.29 -32.65 5.24
CA LYS A 22 -25.02 -31.41 5.06
C LYS A 22 -25.35 -30.79 6.41
N ILE A 23 -24.81 -29.61 6.69
CA ILE A 23 -25.17 -28.88 7.92
C ILE A 23 -26.50 -28.14 7.73
N SER A 24 -27.21 -27.95 8.84
CA SER A 24 -28.47 -27.22 8.94
C SER A 24 -28.32 -26.02 9.87
N VAL A 25 -29.34 -25.16 9.95
CA VAL A 25 -29.38 -24.04 10.91
C VAL A 25 -29.17 -24.51 12.36
N ARG A 26 -29.57 -25.74 12.70
CA ARG A 26 -29.41 -26.31 14.06
C ARG A 26 -27.97 -26.63 14.40
N ASP A 27 -27.12 -26.82 13.40
CA ASP A 27 -25.68 -27.07 13.54
C ASP A 27 -24.88 -25.77 13.75
N LEU A 28 -25.52 -24.61 13.60
CA LEU A 28 -24.92 -23.29 13.74
C LEU A 28 -25.27 -22.66 15.09
N VAL A 29 -24.39 -21.82 15.62
CA VAL A 29 -24.58 -21.06 16.85
C VAL A 29 -25.71 -20.04 16.64
N PRO A 30 -26.81 -20.05 17.41
CA PRO A 30 -27.91 -19.13 17.20
C PRO A 30 -27.50 -17.68 17.42
N LEU A 31 -27.90 -16.78 16.51
CA LEU A 31 -27.60 -15.35 16.63
C LEU A 31 -28.35 -14.68 17.79
N ALA A 32 -29.53 -15.20 18.17
CA ALA A 32 -30.34 -14.67 19.28
C ALA A 32 -29.82 -15.01 20.69
N THR A 33 -28.96 -16.03 20.84
CA THR A 33 -28.19 -16.24 22.08
C THR A 33 -26.89 -15.43 22.07
N ALA A 34 -26.43 -15.00 20.89
CA ALA A 34 -25.29 -14.10 20.71
C ALA A 34 -25.65 -12.61 20.86
N THR A 35 -26.92 -12.25 21.02
CA THR A 35 -27.31 -10.87 21.40
C THR A 35 -27.03 -10.58 22.88
N GLY A 36 -26.84 -11.62 23.72
CA GLY A 36 -26.27 -11.52 25.06
C GLY A 36 -24.76 -11.75 25.14
N ALA A 37 -24.20 -12.56 24.23
CA ALA A 37 -22.78 -12.85 24.08
C ALA A 37 -22.27 -12.28 22.76
N THR A 38 -21.56 -11.17 22.82
CA THR A 38 -21.38 -10.16 21.77
C THR A 38 -20.45 -10.56 20.60
N GLY A 39 -20.30 -11.86 20.35
CA GLY A 39 -19.56 -12.48 19.26
C GLY A 39 -19.57 -14.01 19.39
N LEU A 40 -19.09 -14.72 18.36
CA LEU A 40 -18.85 -16.17 18.47
C LEU A 40 -17.70 -16.42 19.46
N PRO A 41 -17.83 -17.40 20.39
CA PRO A 41 -16.75 -17.73 21.30
C PRO A 41 -15.53 -18.21 20.51
N ALA A 42 -14.34 -17.83 20.98
CA ALA A 42 -13.09 -18.35 20.43
C ALA A 42 -13.12 -19.88 20.44
N ALA A 43 -12.88 -20.50 19.28
CA ALA A 43 -12.86 -21.93 19.12
C ALA A 43 -11.55 -22.35 18.47
N ARG A 44 -11.04 -23.51 18.87
CA ARG A 44 -9.81 -24.06 18.31
C ARG A 44 -9.95 -24.28 16.80
N GLY A 45 -8.94 -23.90 16.04
CA GLY A 45 -8.93 -24.03 14.57
C GLY A 45 -9.84 -23.05 13.83
N VAL A 46 -10.49 -22.11 14.53
CA VAL A 46 -11.37 -21.09 13.92
C VAL A 46 -10.67 -19.72 13.97
N PRO A 47 -10.59 -19.00 12.84
CA PRO A 47 -10.13 -17.61 12.85
C PRO A 47 -10.93 -16.78 13.86
N SER A 48 -10.25 -15.96 14.65
CA SER A 48 -10.87 -15.21 15.75
C SER A 48 -10.40 -13.76 15.78
N ILE A 49 -11.27 -12.91 16.34
CA ILE A 49 -10.94 -11.52 16.69
C ILE A 49 -10.08 -11.42 17.95
N GLU A 50 -9.91 -12.52 18.69
CA GLU A 50 -8.99 -12.52 19.84
C GLU A 50 -7.55 -12.22 19.40
N LEU A 51 -6.87 -11.47 20.25
CA LEU A 51 -5.45 -11.23 20.14
C LEU A 51 -4.69 -12.45 20.68
N THR A 52 -3.61 -12.82 20.02
CA THR A 52 -2.71 -13.90 20.45
C THR A 52 -1.47 -13.31 21.13
N ASP A 53 -0.67 -14.15 21.78
CA ASP A 53 0.58 -13.70 22.43
C ASP A 53 1.62 -13.14 21.45
N THR A 54 1.44 -13.42 20.16
CA THR A 54 2.28 -12.88 19.06
C THR A 54 1.85 -11.49 18.60
N ASP A 55 0.62 -11.08 18.93
CA ASP A 55 0.10 -9.76 18.59
C ASP A 55 0.68 -8.70 19.56
N PRO A 56 1.00 -7.48 19.11
CA PRO A 56 1.42 -6.40 20.01
C PRO A 56 0.40 -6.17 21.12
N ARG A 57 0.88 -5.96 22.36
CA ARG A 57 0.01 -5.64 23.49
C ARG A 57 -0.72 -4.32 23.27
N ASP A 58 0.03 -3.29 22.89
CA ASP A 58 -0.50 -1.95 22.65
C ASP A 58 -0.94 -1.79 21.19
N PHE A 59 -2.16 -1.30 21.01
CA PHE A 59 -2.68 -0.96 19.70
C PHE A 59 -2.49 0.54 19.42
N ILE A 60 -1.57 0.85 18.51
CA ILE A 60 -1.44 2.21 17.97
C ILE A 60 -2.57 2.44 16.98
N GLY A 61 -3.38 3.46 17.24
CA GLY A 61 -4.44 3.88 16.33
C GLY A 61 -5.86 3.82 16.88
N GLY A 62 -6.06 3.89 18.21
CA GLY A 62 -7.38 3.96 18.85
C GLY A 62 -8.33 4.94 18.14
N LYS A 63 -7.87 6.18 17.87
CA LYS A 63 -8.67 7.18 17.12
C LYS A 63 -9.09 6.71 15.72
N HIS A 64 -8.23 6.00 14.99
CA HIS A 64 -8.58 5.48 13.65
C HIS A 64 -9.64 4.37 13.76
N ARG A 65 -9.47 3.45 14.73
CA ARG A 65 -10.47 2.41 15.04
C ARG A 65 -11.81 3.04 15.43
N ASP A 66 -11.79 4.03 16.31
CA ASP A 66 -13.01 4.67 16.80
C ASP A 66 -13.75 5.41 15.66
N ASN A 67 -13.02 6.11 14.80
CA ASN A 67 -13.60 6.71 13.58
C ASN A 67 -14.24 5.63 12.67
N MET A 68 -13.55 4.52 12.42
CA MET A 68 -14.09 3.40 11.64
C MET A 68 -15.35 2.81 12.28
N LEU A 69 -15.36 2.69 13.61
CA LEU A 69 -16.50 2.21 14.38
C LEU A 69 -17.69 3.17 14.31
N GLU A 70 -17.45 4.48 14.41
CA GLU A 70 -18.49 5.50 14.21
C GLU A 70 -19.13 5.36 12.83
N HIS A 71 -18.32 5.15 11.78
CA HIS A 71 -18.85 4.88 10.44
C HIS A 71 -19.73 3.63 10.39
N ILE A 72 -19.28 2.51 10.96
CA ILE A 72 -20.08 1.28 11.02
C ILE A 72 -21.41 1.56 11.76
N LYS A 73 -21.35 2.22 12.92
CA LYS A 73 -22.52 2.56 13.75
C LYS A 73 -23.52 3.46 13.03
N LEU A 74 -23.05 4.44 12.24
CA LEU A 74 -23.93 5.33 11.47
C LEU A 74 -24.85 4.57 10.52
N PHE A 75 -24.36 3.49 9.91
CA PHE A 75 -25.15 2.65 9.00
C PHE A 75 -25.91 1.53 9.73
N TYR A 76 -25.38 1.08 10.86
CA TYR A 76 -25.98 0.06 11.73
C TYR A 76 -27.25 0.55 12.45
N ASN A 77 -27.29 1.81 12.93
CA ASN A 77 -28.36 2.34 13.80
C ASN A 77 -29.51 3.05 13.06
N ARG A 78 -29.74 2.78 11.77
CA ARG A 78 -30.69 3.56 10.94
C ARG A 78 -32.15 3.60 11.45
N GLU A 79 -32.56 2.70 12.35
CA GLU A 79 -33.92 2.71 12.94
C GLU A 79 -34.07 3.51 14.26
N SER A 80 -33.01 3.85 14.99
CA SER A 80 -33.13 4.61 16.26
C SER A 80 -33.38 6.12 16.06
N CYS A 81 -33.31 6.61 14.81
CA CYS A 81 -33.63 8.00 14.47
C CYS A 81 -35.03 8.14 13.86
N SER A 82 -35.99 7.31 14.25
CA SER A 82 -37.39 7.63 14.03
C SER A 82 -37.84 8.70 15.03
N SER A 83 -38.18 9.88 14.49
CA SER A 83 -39.19 10.85 14.97
C SER A 83 -38.84 12.20 15.64
N SER A 84 -37.59 12.62 15.88
CA SER A 84 -37.37 14.02 16.32
C SER A 84 -36.05 14.71 15.92
N SER A 85 -34.95 13.97 15.77
CA SER A 85 -33.63 14.58 15.46
C SER A 85 -33.34 14.77 13.97
N LEU A 86 -34.08 14.08 13.08
CA LEU A 86 -33.93 14.23 11.62
C LEU A 86 -34.63 15.48 11.05
N GLN A 87 -35.49 16.16 11.82
CA GLN A 87 -36.13 17.39 11.34
C GLN A 87 -35.17 18.60 11.36
N ARG A 88 -34.16 18.62 12.25
CA ARG A 88 -33.20 19.73 12.39
C ARG A 88 -31.93 19.61 11.53
N ARG A 89 -31.76 18.53 10.77
CA ARG A 89 -30.62 18.34 9.86
C ARG A 89 -31.00 18.30 8.37
N ARG A 90 -32.23 18.67 8.01
CA ARG A 90 -32.71 18.69 6.62
C ARG A 90 -32.32 19.95 5.82
N ASP A 91 -31.72 20.95 6.45
CA ASP A 91 -31.37 22.21 5.78
C ASP A 91 -29.94 22.26 5.21
N THR A 92 -29.16 21.17 5.33
CA THR A 92 -27.89 21.02 4.61
C THR A 92 -28.06 20.03 3.47
N GLN A 93 -27.96 20.52 2.23
CA GLN A 93 -27.92 19.78 0.96
C GLN A 93 -26.80 18.73 0.92
N ASN A 94 -26.97 17.60 1.63
CA ASN A 94 -26.27 16.36 1.37
C ASN A 94 -27.18 15.24 1.84
N ALA A 95 -28.04 14.75 0.93
CA ALA A 95 -28.75 13.52 1.16
C ALA A 95 -27.71 12.45 1.54
N LEU A 96 -27.76 11.95 2.78
CA LEU A 96 -26.95 10.81 3.19
C LEU A 96 -27.07 9.73 2.10
N PRO A 97 -25.96 9.11 1.63
CA PRO A 97 -26.04 8.12 0.58
C PRO A 97 -27.11 7.10 0.94
N THR A 98 -28.07 6.89 0.04
CA THR A 98 -29.19 5.96 0.23
C THR A 98 -28.68 4.54 0.51
N ARG A 99 -27.44 4.23 0.12
CA ARG A 99 -26.80 2.92 0.18
C ARG A 99 -25.61 2.90 1.13
N ILE A 100 -25.41 1.76 1.79
CA ILE A 100 -24.32 1.52 2.74
C ILE A 100 -23.07 1.11 1.94
N PRO A 101 -21.97 1.89 1.96
CA PRO A 101 -20.73 1.50 1.31
C PRO A 101 -19.99 0.45 2.18
N PRO A 102 -19.43 -0.62 1.59
CA PRO A 102 -18.54 -1.50 2.33
C PRO A 102 -17.23 -0.77 2.66
N MET A 103 -16.53 -1.27 3.68
CA MET A 103 -15.23 -0.74 4.09
C MET A 103 -14.11 -1.69 3.69
N ALA A 104 -13.11 -1.17 2.95
CA ALA A 104 -11.90 -1.91 2.58
C ALA A 104 -10.69 -1.36 3.33
N LEU A 105 -10.03 -2.23 4.08
CA LEU A 105 -8.74 -1.95 4.69
C LEU A 105 -7.64 -2.35 3.70
N THR A 106 -7.09 -1.36 3.00
CA THR A 106 -6.08 -1.54 1.94
C THR A 106 -4.74 -0.96 2.37
N ARG A 107 -3.73 -1.83 2.44
CA ARG A 107 -2.36 -1.47 2.83
C ARG A 107 -1.37 -2.54 2.36
N HIS A 108 -0.11 -2.14 2.22
CA HIS A 108 0.99 -3.04 1.90
C HIS A 108 1.09 -4.27 2.84
N PRO A 109 1.85 -5.33 2.48
CA PRO A 109 2.00 -6.49 3.34
C PRO A 109 2.64 -6.12 4.68
N SER A 110 2.21 -6.79 5.74
CA SER A 110 2.57 -6.43 7.12
C SER A 110 2.13 -5.01 7.52
N GLY A 111 1.14 -4.43 6.82
CA GLY A 111 0.59 -3.09 7.09
C GLY A 111 -0.41 -3.00 8.25
N GLY A 112 -0.66 -4.09 8.98
CA GLY A 112 -1.57 -4.08 10.14
C GLY A 112 -3.05 -4.19 9.81
N LYS A 113 -3.40 -4.68 8.61
CA LYS A 113 -4.79 -4.90 8.18
C LYS A 113 -5.54 -5.86 9.11
N THR A 114 -5.00 -7.07 9.29
CA THR A 114 -5.59 -8.10 10.17
C THR A 114 -5.73 -7.61 11.60
N ARG A 115 -4.69 -6.98 12.18
CA ARG A 115 -4.79 -6.40 13.53
C ARG A 115 -5.90 -5.34 13.62
N THR A 116 -6.02 -4.47 12.62
CA THR A 116 -7.10 -3.47 12.60
C THR A 116 -8.49 -4.13 12.51
N LEU A 117 -8.67 -5.19 11.72
CA LEU A 117 -9.94 -5.95 11.68
C LEU A 117 -10.28 -6.55 13.06
N LYS A 118 -9.30 -7.16 13.73
CA LYS A 118 -9.49 -7.71 15.08
C LYS A 118 -9.92 -6.62 16.07
N GLU A 119 -9.26 -5.46 16.05
CA GLU A 119 -9.58 -4.32 16.89
C GLU A 119 -10.99 -3.76 16.65
N ILE A 120 -11.42 -3.68 15.39
CA ILE A 120 -12.81 -3.33 15.04
C ILE A 120 -13.76 -4.38 15.63
N GLY A 121 -13.48 -5.67 15.46
CA GLY A 121 -14.28 -6.75 16.02
C GLY A 121 -14.39 -6.70 17.55
N LEU A 122 -13.27 -6.45 18.24
CA LEU A 122 -13.24 -6.31 19.70
C LEU A 122 -14.04 -5.09 20.17
N ALA A 123 -13.95 -3.97 19.46
CA ALA A 123 -14.74 -2.77 19.78
C ALA A 123 -16.23 -2.98 19.51
N LEU A 124 -16.62 -3.63 18.42
CA LEU A 124 -18.01 -4.02 18.14
C LEU A 124 -18.56 -4.93 19.25
N ARG A 125 -17.74 -5.88 19.72
CA ARG A 125 -18.10 -6.76 20.84
C ARG A 125 -18.36 -5.99 22.12
N GLN A 126 -17.55 -4.97 22.45
CA GLN A 126 -17.74 -4.12 23.62
C GLN A 126 -19.08 -3.35 23.53
N GLU A 127 -19.46 -2.95 22.32
CA GLU A 127 -20.71 -2.24 22.00
C GLU A 127 -21.93 -3.16 21.85
N ARG A 128 -21.76 -4.46 22.12
CA ARG A 128 -22.79 -5.48 21.94
C ARG A 128 -23.32 -5.61 20.51
N ILE A 129 -22.46 -5.34 19.55
CA ILE A 129 -22.71 -5.55 18.13
C ILE A 129 -22.11 -6.89 17.71
N PHE A 130 -22.93 -7.79 17.18
CA PHE A 130 -22.45 -9.09 16.71
C PHE A 130 -21.54 -8.91 15.48
N SER A 131 -20.30 -9.38 15.58
CA SER A 131 -19.36 -9.44 14.47
C SER A 131 -18.99 -10.88 14.13
N LEU A 132 -19.07 -11.23 12.84
CA LEU A 132 -18.59 -12.50 12.29
C LEU A 132 -17.23 -12.29 11.62
N PHE A 133 -16.18 -12.93 12.13
CA PHE A 133 -14.85 -12.87 11.54
C PHE A 133 -14.55 -14.15 10.75
N ILE A 134 -14.15 -13.99 9.49
CA ILE A 134 -13.65 -15.07 8.63
C ILE A 134 -12.33 -14.64 8.00
N SER A 135 -11.50 -15.61 7.61
CA SER A 135 -10.22 -15.34 6.96
C SER A 135 -10.05 -16.21 5.71
N PHE A 136 -9.40 -15.65 4.69
CA PHE A 136 -8.87 -16.40 3.54
C PHE A 136 -7.35 -16.60 3.66
N ASN A 137 -6.81 -16.36 4.84
CA ASN A 137 -5.41 -16.57 5.21
C ASN A 137 -5.29 -17.54 6.41
N ASP A 138 -4.06 -17.93 6.73
CA ASP A 138 -3.68 -18.75 7.90
C ASP A 138 -4.48 -20.08 8.00
N LEU A 139 -5.28 -20.25 9.06
CA LEU A 139 -6.00 -21.49 9.38
C LEU A 139 -7.04 -21.88 8.32
N THR A 140 -7.55 -20.91 7.58
CA THR A 140 -8.57 -21.09 6.56
C THR A 140 -8.10 -20.54 5.20
N ALA A 141 -6.77 -20.59 4.97
CA ALA A 141 -6.12 -20.12 3.77
C ALA A 141 -6.79 -20.66 2.50
N TYR A 142 -7.01 -19.77 1.53
CA TYR A 142 -7.54 -20.18 0.24
C TYR A 142 -6.46 -20.86 -0.61
N ASP A 143 -6.79 -22.05 -1.11
CA ASP A 143 -5.92 -22.82 -1.98
C ASP A 143 -6.70 -23.24 -3.22
N ALA A 144 -6.39 -22.60 -4.35
CA ALA A 144 -7.06 -22.86 -5.62
C ALA A 144 -6.85 -24.30 -6.13
N ALA A 145 -5.79 -24.99 -5.72
CA ALA A 145 -5.56 -26.39 -6.07
C ALA A 145 -6.42 -27.33 -5.22
N LYS A 146 -6.63 -27.03 -3.93
CA LYS A 146 -7.51 -27.83 -3.05
C LYS A 146 -8.99 -27.54 -3.26
N GLU A 147 -9.33 -26.30 -3.61
CA GLU A 147 -10.71 -25.84 -3.79
C GLU A 147 -11.13 -25.80 -5.28
N HIS A 148 -10.39 -26.45 -6.19
CA HIS A 148 -10.61 -26.37 -7.66
C HIS A 148 -11.99 -26.84 -8.13
N ASP A 149 -12.61 -27.78 -7.43
CA ASP A 149 -13.96 -28.31 -7.72
C ASP A 149 -15.09 -27.47 -7.11
N ARG A 150 -14.76 -26.38 -6.41
CA ARG A 150 -15.73 -25.51 -5.72
C ARG A 150 -15.84 -24.17 -6.42
N THR A 151 -17.06 -23.64 -6.40
CA THR A 151 -17.29 -22.25 -6.75
C THR A 151 -16.74 -21.33 -5.65
N TRP A 152 -16.44 -20.08 -6.01
CA TRP A 152 -16.01 -19.09 -5.02
C TRP A 152 -17.05 -18.80 -3.94
N LEU A 153 -18.34 -18.83 -4.31
CA LEU A 153 -19.42 -18.69 -3.35
C LEU A 153 -19.43 -19.84 -2.32
N GLN A 154 -19.26 -21.08 -2.77
CA GLN A 154 -19.11 -22.21 -1.84
C GLN A 154 -17.90 -22.05 -0.91
N SER A 155 -16.79 -21.56 -1.44
CA SER A 155 -15.56 -21.30 -0.66
C SER A 155 -15.79 -20.24 0.43
N LEU A 156 -16.57 -19.20 0.13
CA LEU A 156 -17.01 -18.20 1.11
C LEU A 156 -17.97 -18.80 2.15
N LEU A 157 -19.00 -19.53 1.70
CA LEU A 157 -20.01 -20.14 2.56
C LEU A 157 -19.39 -21.15 3.53
N LEU A 158 -18.39 -21.93 3.10
CA LEU A 158 -17.67 -22.87 3.95
C LEU A 158 -16.95 -22.18 5.10
N ARG A 159 -16.38 -20.99 4.88
CA ARG A 159 -15.70 -20.20 5.92
C ARG A 159 -16.70 -19.56 6.88
N ILE A 160 -17.82 -19.05 6.36
CA ILE A 160 -18.94 -18.56 7.19
C ILE A 160 -19.48 -19.70 8.06
N GLY A 161 -19.74 -20.87 7.47
CA GLY A 161 -20.21 -22.06 8.16
C GLY A 161 -19.23 -22.55 9.22
N TRP A 162 -17.93 -22.57 8.91
CA TRP A 162 -16.89 -22.97 9.85
C TRP A 162 -16.85 -22.07 11.09
N ALA A 163 -16.90 -20.75 10.87
CA ALA A 163 -16.96 -19.79 11.96
C ALA A 163 -18.25 -19.95 12.77
N ALA A 164 -19.40 -20.07 12.11
CA ALA A 164 -20.71 -20.14 12.73
C ALA A 164 -21.06 -21.51 13.36
N ALA A 165 -20.35 -22.59 13.04
CA ALA A 165 -20.67 -23.93 13.51
C ALA A 165 -20.61 -24.07 15.04
N LYS A 166 -21.39 -24.99 15.60
CA LYS A 166 -21.23 -25.39 17.00
C LYS A 166 -19.98 -26.26 17.19
N ALA A 167 -19.47 -26.30 18.42
CA ALA A 167 -18.23 -27.02 18.74
C ALA A 167 -18.31 -28.54 18.51
N ASP A 168 -19.47 -29.16 18.74
CA ASP A 168 -19.70 -30.58 18.43
C ASP A 168 -19.66 -30.87 16.92
N VAL A 169 -20.16 -29.96 16.09
CA VAL A 169 -20.12 -30.09 14.63
C VAL A 169 -18.68 -29.99 14.14
N ARG A 170 -17.89 -29.02 14.62
CA ARG A 170 -16.46 -28.92 14.29
C ARG A 170 -15.64 -30.12 14.79
N ARG A 171 -15.92 -30.63 15.98
CA ARG A 171 -15.26 -31.83 16.52
C ARG A 171 -15.50 -33.08 15.65
N SER A 172 -16.63 -33.17 14.95
CA SER A 172 -16.87 -34.31 14.04
C SER A 172 -15.89 -34.39 12.87
N VAL A 173 -15.25 -33.27 12.49
CA VAL A 173 -14.17 -33.22 11.49
C VAL A 173 -12.79 -32.99 12.13
N GLY A 174 -12.67 -33.22 13.43
CA GLY A 174 -11.40 -33.10 14.16
C GLY A 174 -10.89 -31.67 14.34
N GLU A 175 -11.77 -30.65 14.25
CA GLU A 175 -11.39 -29.23 14.32
C GLU A 175 -10.38 -28.80 13.23
N ASP A 176 -10.34 -29.55 12.12
CA ASP A 176 -9.48 -29.29 10.96
C ASP A 176 -10.32 -28.73 9.79
N PHE A 177 -10.00 -27.51 9.36
CA PHE A 177 -10.68 -26.88 8.24
C PHE A 177 -10.44 -27.63 6.92
N SER A 178 -9.31 -28.30 6.74
CA SER A 178 -9.05 -29.10 5.53
C SER A 178 -10.06 -30.24 5.41
N ARG A 179 -10.36 -30.91 6.54
CA ARG A 179 -11.40 -31.94 6.61
C ARG A 179 -12.79 -31.34 6.47
N TRP A 180 -13.05 -30.17 7.06
CA TRP A 180 -14.30 -29.43 6.85
C TRP A 180 -14.59 -29.17 5.37
N LEU A 181 -13.58 -28.73 4.62
CA LEU A 181 -13.72 -28.47 3.17
C LEU A 181 -14.19 -29.72 2.41
N THR A 182 -13.74 -30.91 2.80
CA THR A 182 -14.02 -32.18 2.10
C THR A 182 -15.24 -32.93 2.64
N GLU A 183 -15.51 -32.84 3.94
CA GLU A 183 -16.50 -33.68 4.64
C GLU A 183 -17.81 -32.94 4.93
N VAL A 184 -17.88 -31.62 4.74
CA VAL A 184 -19.06 -30.82 5.09
C VAL A 184 -19.59 -30.03 3.90
N GLU A 185 -20.92 -30.01 3.77
CA GLU A 185 -21.64 -29.19 2.80
C GLU A 185 -22.33 -28.03 3.51
N VAL A 186 -21.99 -26.80 3.09
CA VAL A 186 -22.63 -25.56 3.53
C VAL A 186 -23.35 -24.92 2.34
N THR A 187 -24.67 -24.80 2.41
CA THR A 187 -25.47 -24.21 1.34
C THR A 187 -25.80 -22.74 1.61
N GLU A 188 -26.04 -21.98 0.54
CA GLU A 188 -26.49 -20.59 0.64
C GLU A 188 -27.77 -20.47 1.47
N ASP A 189 -28.76 -21.32 1.20
CA ASP A 189 -30.03 -21.38 1.95
C ASP A 189 -29.82 -21.57 3.46
N THR A 190 -28.86 -22.42 3.86
CA THR A 190 -28.56 -22.65 5.28
C THR A 190 -28.03 -21.39 5.93
N ILE A 191 -27.08 -20.70 5.29
CA ILE A 191 -26.51 -19.45 5.80
C ILE A 191 -27.56 -18.33 5.79
N CYS A 192 -28.35 -18.18 4.73
CA CYS A 192 -29.41 -17.18 4.64
C CYS A 192 -30.47 -17.35 5.74
N LYS A 193 -30.90 -18.59 6.00
CA LYS A 193 -31.86 -18.89 7.09
C LYS A 193 -31.26 -18.65 8.47
N TRP A 194 -29.98 -19.00 8.65
CA TRP A 194 -29.27 -18.75 9.91
C TRP A 194 -29.09 -17.25 10.18
N LEU A 195 -28.70 -16.48 9.16
CA LEU A 195 -28.56 -15.04 9.26
C LEU A 195 -29.92 -14.37 9.51
N GLY A 196 -30.98 -14.78 8.81
CA GLY A 196 -32.32 -14.19 8.91
C GLY A 196 -32.30 -12.66 8.84
N ASP A 197 -33.00 -12.03 9.79
CA ASP A 197 -33.03 -10.58 10.02
C ASP A 197 -32.12 -10.15 11.18
N ALA A 198 -31.26 -11.06 11.66
CA ALA A 198 -30.32 -10.72 12.72
C ALA A 198 -29.41 -9.58 12.29
N VAL A 199 -28.89 -8.85 13.26
CA VAL A 199 -27.99 -7.73 13.03
C VAL A 199 -26.55 -8.26 13.10
N CYS A 200 -25.68 -7.88 12.15
CA CYS A 200 -24.34 -8.50 12.03
C CYS A 200 -23.38 -7.67 11.18
N VAL A 201 -22.15 -7.55 11.66
CA VAL A 201 -21.02 -7.03 10.87
C VAL A 201 -20.14 -8.19 10.43
N LEU A 202 -19.97 -8.37 9.12
CA LEU A 202 -19.03 -9.35 8.56
C LEU A 202 -17.65 -8.71 8.40
N LEU A 203 -16.65 -9.30 9.04
CA LEU A 203 -15.24 -8.97 8.95
C LEU A 203 -14.53 -10.06 8.14
N VAL A 204 -13.95 -9.70 7.00
CA VAL A 204 -13.28 -10.66 6.10
C VAL A 204 -11.81 -10.31 5.96
N ASP A 205 -10.92 -11.19 6.41
CA ASP A 205 -9.50 -11.03 6.18
C ASP A 205 -9.06 -11.62 4.83
N GLU A 206 -8.31 -10.84 4.05
CA GLU A 206 -7.70 -11.19 2.75
C GLU A 206 -8.71 -11.64 1.67
N LEU A 207 -9.82 -10.91 1.52
CA LEU A 207 -10.89 -11.25 0.56
C LEU A 207 -10.38 -11.36 -0.89
N ASN A 208 -9.35 -10.58 -1.25
CA ASN A 208 -8.69 -10.63 -2.56
C ASN A 208 -8.15 -12.02 -2.92
N LYS A 209 -7.79 -12.86 -1.94
CA LYS A 209 -7.34 -14.24 -2.22
C LYS A 209 -8.42 -15.07 -2.89
N LEU A 210 -9.69 -14.80 -2.58
CA LEU A 210 -10.82 -15.43 -3.25
C LEU A 210 -11.12 -14.80 -4.61
N ILE A 211 -11.21 -13.47 -4.65
CA ILE A 211 -11.86 -12.78 -5.79
C ILE A 211 -10.90 -12.29 -6.88
N VAL A 212 -9.62 -12.04 -6.58
CA VAL A 212 -8.64 -11.58 -7.57
C VAL A 212 -7.82 -12.76 -8.11
N GLY A 213 -7.35 -13.67 -7.25
CA GLY A 213 -6.47 -14.77 -7.63
C GLY A 213 -5.11 -14.32 -8.19
N GLU A 214 -4.04 -15.06 -7.90
CA GLU A 214 -2.73 -14.74 -8.50
C GLU A 214 -2.75 -15.04 -10.01
N GLY A 215 -2.50 -14.01 -10.83
CA GLY A 215 -2.36 -14.13 -12.29
C GLY A 215 -3.65 -14.18 -13.10
N ARG A 216 -4.80 -13.69 -12.58
CA ARG A 216 -6.07 -13.68 -13.31
C ARG A 216 -6.48 -12.24 -13.64
N GLU A 217 -6.41 -11.89 -14.92
CA GLU A 217 -6.72 -10.53 -15.41
C GLU A 217 -8.22 -10.21 -15.41
N GLU A 218 -9.09 -11.24 -15.43
CA GLU A 218 -10.53 -11.06 -15.43
C GLU A 218 -11.19 -11.78 -14.26
N PHE A 219 -12.17 -11.12 -13.65
CA PHE A 219 -13.08 -11.74 -12.69
C PHE A 219 -14.11 -12.58 -13.49
N PRO A 220 -14.02 -13.93 -13.48
CA PRO A 220 -15.02 -14.78 -14.10
C PRO A 220 -16.40 -14.55 -13.47
N ASP A 221 -17.47 -14.98 -14.15
CA ASP A 221 -18.86 -14.89 -13.66
C ASP A 221 -19.05 -15.40 -12.20
N GLU A 222 -18.16 -16.25 -11.69
CA GLU A 222 -18.13 -16.70 -10.31
C GLU A 222 -17.97 -15.55 -9.28
N GLY A 223 -17.25 -14.48 -9.63
CA GLY A 223 -17.11 -13.29 -8.78
C GLY A 223 -18.42 -12.54 -8.59
N LYS A 224 -19.32 -12.55 -9.60
CA LYS A 224 -20.64 -11.93 -9.51
C LYS A 224 -21.50 -12.60 -8.44
N SER A 225 -21.44 -13.93 -8.33
CA SER A 225 -22.21 -14.68 -7.32
C SER A 225 -21.76 -14.34 -5.90
N VAL A 226 -20.44 -14.24 -5.67
CA VAL A 226 -19.88 -13.81 -4.38
C VAL A 226 -20.31 -12.38 -4.03
N ALA A 227 -20.14 -11.44 -4.98
CA ALA A 227 -20.50 -10.05 -4.78
C ALA A 227 -22.02 -9.89 -4.53
N ALA A 228 -22.86 -10.59 -5.29
CA ALA A 228 -24.32 -10.59 -5.12
C ALA A 228 -24.73 -11.12 -3.75
N PHE A 229 -24.11 -12.21 -3.28
CA PHE A 229 -24.36 -12.77 -1.96
C PHE A 229 -23.94 -11.79 -0.85
N LEU A 230 -22.70 -11.27 -0.90
CA LEU A 230 -22.20 -10.29 0.08
C LEU A 230 -23.06 -9.04 0.12
N ARG A 231 -23.46 -8.53 -1.04
CA ARG A 231 -24.38 -7.38 -1.15
C ARG A 231 -25.71 -7.68 -0.48
N THR A 232 -26.37 -8.77 -0.87
CA THR A 232 -27.73 -9.09 -0.43
C THR A 232 -27.79 -9.43 1.06
N GLN A 233 -26.79 -10.12 1.60
CA GLN A 233 -26.81 -10.61 2.98
C GLN A 233 -26.06 -9.72 3.98
N PHE A 234 -25.10 -8.90 3.53
CA PHE A 234 -24.23 -8.13 4.43
C PHE A 234 -24.18 -6.62 4.15
N VAL A 235 -24.86 -6.12 3.12
CA VAL A 235 -24.86 -4.68 2.78
C VAL A 235 -26.28 -4.11 2.63
N ASP A 236 -27.15 -4.75 1.87
CA ASP A 236 -28.47 -4.20 1.52
C ASP A 236 -29.51 -4.39 2.65
N LYS A 237 -29.31 -5.38 3.52
CA LYS A 237 -30.18 -5.65 4.66
C LYS A 237 -29.89 -4.68 5.82
N HIS A 238 -30.95 -4.30 6.53
CA HIS A 238 -30.85 -3.47 7.72
C HIS A 238 -29.97 -4.14 8.80
N GLY A 239 -29.19 -3.34 9.52
CA GLY A 239 -28.30 -3.84 10.56
C GLY A 239 -27.14 -4.70 10.05
N ARG A 240 -26.83 -4.65 8.75
CA ARG A 240 -25.71 -5.37 8.16
C ARG A 240 -24.60 -4.43 7.71
N TYR A 241 -23.37 -4.86 7.88
CA TYR A 241 -22.21 -4.14 7.37
C TYR A 241 -21.10 -5.11 6.95
N LEU A 242 -20.31 -4.70 5.95
CA LEU A 242 -19.17 -5.46 5.44
C LEU A 242 -17.88 -4.65 5.61
N VAL A 243 -16.92 -5.22 6.33
CA VAL A 243 -15.53 -4.76 6.40
C VAL A 243 -14.63 -5.87 5.90
N PHE A 244 -13.70 -5.56 5.00
CA PHE A 244 -12.73 -6.55 4.52
C PHE A 244 -11.34 -5.96 4.37
N SER A 245 -10.31 -6.79 4.47
CA SER A 245 -8.94 -6.43 4.14
C SER A 245 -8.56 -6.93 2.74
N SER A 246 -7.60 -6.24 2.12
CA SER A 246 -7.04 -6.67 0.84
C SER A 246 -5.61 -6.18 0.63
N HIS A 247 -4.77 -7.03 0.03
CA HIS A 247 -3.47 -6.62 -0.52
C HIS A 247 -3.59 -5.88 -1.85
N PHE A 248 -4.57 -6.22 -2.70
CA PHE A 248 -4.78 -5.50 -3.96
C PHE A 248 -5.72 -4.32 -3.73
N THR A 249 -5.24 -3.12 -4.01
CA THR A 249 -5.97 -1.87 -3.83
C THR A 249 -7.23 -1.79 -4.70
N GLU A 250 -7.17 -2.40 -5.89
CA GLU A 250 -8.26 -2.51 -6.84
C GLU A 250 -9.40 -3.43 -6.38
N THR A 251 -9.18 -4.30 -5.38
CA THR A 251 -10.19 -5.26 -4.90
C THR A 251 -11.48 -4.57 -4.49
N GLY A 252 -11.39 -3.40 -3.86
CA GLY A 252 -12.55 -2.58 -3.52
C GLY A 252 -13.32 -2.13 -4.76
N SER A 253 -12.64 -1.48 -5.70
CA SER A 253 -13.23 -0.99 -6.95
C SER A 253 -13.83 -2.12 -7.79
N LYS A 254 -13.17 -3.28 -7.85
CA LYS A 254 -13.67 -4.46 -8.57
C LYS A 254 -14.88 -5.06 -7.86
N LEU A 255 -14.85 -5.16 -6.53
CA LEU A 255 -15.98 -5.67 -5.75
C LEU A 255 -17.20 -4.77 -5.90
N THR A 256 -17.04 -3.44 -5.93
CA THR A 256 -18.17 -2.52 -6.15
C THR A 256 -18.74 -2.62 -7.55
N VAL A 257 -17.90 -2.71 -8.59
CA VAL A 257 -18.36 -2.99 -9.96
C VAL A 257 -19.29 -4.21 -10.01
N PHE A 258 -19.02 -5.26 -9.22
CA PHE A 258 -19.90 -6.44 -9.15
C PHE A 258 -21.07 -6.32 -8.17
N MET A 259 -20.93 -5.54 -7.10
CA MET A 259 -22.05 -5.21 -6.22
C MET A 259 -23.05 -4.26 -6.90
N ASP A 260 -22.68 -3.64 -8.02
CA ASP A 260 -23.51 -2.69 -8.73
C ASP A 260 -24.23 -3.25 -9.94
N SER A 261 -25.56 -3.14 -9.89
CA SER A 261 -26.38 -2.96 -11.08
C SER A 261 -26.48 -1.45 -11.34
N LEU A 262 -25.82 -0.94 -12.39
CA LEU A 262 -26.02 0.39 -12.98
C LEU A 262 -25.81 1.65 -12.10
N SER A 263 -25.43 1.55 -10.81
CA SER A 263 -25.18 2.73 -9.96
C SER A 263 -23.89 2.57 -9.15
N ASN A 264 -22.89 3.42 -9.34
CA ASN A 264 -21.61 3.40 -8.60
C ASN A 264 -21.83 3.44 -7.07
N ARG A 265 -21.64 2.30 -6.39
CA ARG A 265 -21.33 2.23 -4.96
C ARG A 265 -19.85 2.45 -4.81
N ASP A 266 -19.48 3.32 -3.89
CA ASP A 266 -18.09 3.53 -3.55
C ASP A 266 -17.68 2.73 -2.32
N VAL A 267 -16.38 2.46 -2.20
CA VAL A 267 -15.79 1.75 -1.06
C VAL A 267 -15.17 2.76 -0.11
N LEU A 268 -15.50 2.65 1.18
CA LEU A 268 -14.77 3.40 2.20
C LEU A 268 -13.38 2.79 2.37
N ARG A 269 -12.33 3.59 2.13
CA ARG A 269 -10.94 3.20 2.33
C ARG A 269 -10.29 4.08 3.39
N PRO A 270 -10.49 3.79 4.68
CA PRO A 270 -9.89 4.58 5.75
C PRO A 270 -8.37 4.45 5.75
N LEU A 271 -7.69 5.53 6.12
CA LEU A 271 -6.26 5.46 6.43
C LEU A 271 -6.05 4.58 7.66
N LEU A 272 -5.21 3.55 7.52
CA LEU A 272 -4.82 2.70 8.64
C LEU A 272 -3.86 3.45 9.60
N PRO A 273 -3.77 3.01 10.86
CA PRO A 273 -2.94 3.70 11.85
C PRO A 273 -1.49 3.95 11.41
N VAL A 274 -1.01 5.15 11.70
CA VAL A 274 0.39 5.56 11.54
C VAL A 274 0.92 6.02 12.89
N ILE A 275 2.21 5.76 13.15
CA ILE A 275 2.94 6.25 14.30
C ILE A 275 3.11 7.76 14.17
N LYS A 276 2.74 8.50 15.21
CA LYS A 276 2.78 9.97 15.23
C LYS A 276 3.87 10.54 16.12
N SER A 277 4.42 9.73 17.02
CA SER A 277 5.47 10.13 17.94
C SER A 277 6.49 9.01 18.17
N VAL A 278 7.67 9.40 18.62
CA VAL A 278 8.71 8.45 19.05
C VAL A 278 8.23 7.63 20.26
N ASP A 279 7.42 8.21 21.14
CA ASP A 279 6.84 7.50 22.30
C ASP A 279 5.90 6.36 21.86
N GLU A 280 5.07 6.59 20.84
CA GLU A 280 4.25 5.53 20.24
C GLU A 280 5.13 4.42 19.66
N ALA A 281 6.22 4.77 18.96
CA ALA A 281 7.16 3.78 18.45
C ALA A 281 7.85 2.97 19.55
N ALA A 282 8.26 3.64 20.63
CA ALA A 282 8.93 3.03 21.77
C ALA A 282 8.05 2.01 22.50
N ALA A 283 6.72 2.19 22.46
CA ALA A 283 5.75 1.22 22.97
C ALA A 283 5.71 -0.09 22.14
N VAL A 284 6.07 -0.03 20.85
CA VAL A 284 6.19 -1.22 19.99
C VAL A 284 7.58 -1.84 20.15
N SER A 285 8.63 -1.03 20.06
CA SER A 285 10.01 -1.44 20.32
C SER A 285 10.89 -0.24 20.59
N GLN A 286 11.72 -0.31 21.65
CA GLN A 286 12.70 0.73 21.96
C GLN A 286 13.73 0.95 20.84
N GLU A 287 14.10 -0.11 20.12
CA GLU A 287 15.03 -0.01 18.98
C GLU A 287 14.43 0.73 17.78
N ALA A 288 13.09 0.76 17.71
CA ALA A 288 12.34 1.49 16.70
C ALA A 288 12.15 2.97 17.04
N ALA A 289 12.57 3.44 18.22
CA ALA A 289 12.45 4.83 18.66
C ALA A 289 13.46 5.77 17.96
N SER A 290 13.55 5.70 16.64
CA SER A 290 14.41 6.51 15.77
C SER A 290 13.58 7.07 14.61
N ALA A 291 13.59 8.38 14.43
CA ALA A 291 12.77 9.05 13.43
C ALA A 291 13.10 8.57 12.00
N SER A 292 14.39 8.31 11.68
CA SER A 292 14.78 7.83 10.36
C SER A 292 14.30 6.40 10.09
N LYS A 293 14.48 5.49 11.05
CA LYS A 293 14.02 4.10 10.92
C LYS A 293 12.51 4.01 10.78
N LEU A 294 11.78 4.83 11.55
CA LEU A 294 10.33 4.91 11.45
C LEU A 294 9.89 5.48 10.10
N SER A 295 10.55 6.53 9.62
CA SER A 295 10.29 7.12 8.31
C SER A 295 10.55 6.11 7.19
N TYR A 296 11.63 5.35 7.27
CA TYR A 296 11.93 4.26 6.33
C TYR A 296 10.78 3.25 6.24
N LEU A 297 10.24 2.85 7.39
CA LEU A 297 9.13 1.90 7.50
C LEU A 297 7.75 2.53 7.24
N GLY A 298 7.69 3.78 6.81
CA GLY A 298 6.44 4.48 6.47
C GLY A 298 5.56 4.76 7.69
N LEU A 299 6.16 4.84 8.88
CA LEU A 299 5.46 5.03 10.16
C LEU A 299 4.41 3.93 10.43
N THR A 300 4.57 2.74 9.86
CA THR A 300 3.58 1.65 9.94
C THR A 300 3.79 0.78 11.18
N PRO A 301 2.88 0.78 12.18
CA PRO A 301 3.07 0.05 13.44
C PRO A 301 3.37 -1.44 13.28
N ALA A 302 2.61 -2.12 12.41
CA ALA A 302 2.76 -3.55 12.20
C ALA A 302 4.07 -3.94 11.49
N LEU A 303 4.59 -3.06 10.62
CA LEU A 303 5.86 -3.29 9.95
C LEU A 303 7.02 -3.05 10.91
N VAL A 304 6.90 -2.04 11.78
CA VAL A 304 7.83 -1.80 12.90
C VAL A 304 7.89 -3.00 13.84
N HIS A 305 6.74 -3.49 14.31
CA HIS A 305 6.66 -4.68 15.16
C HIS A 305 7.33 -5.88 14.50
N LYS A 306 7.01 -6.13 13.22
CA LYS A 306 7.60 -7.23 12.47
C LYS A 306 9.12 -7.11 12.36
N ALA A 307 9.62 -5.94 11.97
CA ALA A 307 11.04 -5.73 11.76
C ALA A 307 11.86 -5.85 13.06
N PHE A 308 11.40 -5.25 14.16
CA PHE A 308 12.19 -5.14 15.39
C PHE A 308 11.84 -6.17 16.46
N ALA A 309 10.59 -6.63 16.55
CA ALA A 309 10.18 -7.57 17.60
C ALA A 309 10.10 -9.03 17.13
N VAL A 310 9.91 -9.27 15.83
CA VAL A 310 9.72 -10.64 15.29
C VAL A 310 10.96 -11.14 14.55
N GLU A 311 11.44 -10.38 13.57
CA GLU A 311 12.42 -10.90 12.60
C GLU A 311 13.88 -10.71 13.06
N THR A 312 14.18 -9.75 13.95
CA THR A 312 15.51 -9.47 14.56
C THR A 312 16.69 -9.28 13.58
N GLN A 313 16.43 -9.32 12.27
CA GLN A 313 17.39 -9.11 11.18
C GLN A 313 17.42 -7.64 10.74
N PRO A 314 18.41 -7.19 9.95
CA PRO A 314 18.44 -5.84 9.43
C PRO A 314 17.13 -5.47 8.72
N VAL A 315 16.59 -4.29 9.04
CA VAL A 315 15.25 -3.85 8.58
C VAL A 315 15.11 -3.93 7.05
N ALA A 316 16.15 -3.48 6.32
CA ALA A 316 16.15 -3.54 4.87
C ALA A 316 16.06 -4.97 4.33
N LEU A 317 16.68 -5.96 4.99
CA LEU A 317 16.61 -7.36 4.60
C LEU A 317 15.19 -7.92 4.83
N CYS A 318 14.58 -7.62 5.98
CA CYS A 318 13.19 -7.99 6.27
C CYS A 318 12.23 -7.46 5.19
N VAL A 319 12.35 -6.17 4.84
CA VAL A 319 11.52 -5.55 3.80
C VAL A 319 11.76 -6.19 2.43
N ASN A 320 13.02 -6.44 2.06
CA ASN A 320 13.36 -7.09 0.81
C ASN A 320 12.73 -8.48 0.70
N GLN A 321 12.78 -9.29 1.76
CA GLN A 321 12.15 -10.62 1.79
C GLN A 321 10.61 -10.55 1.65
N ILE A 322 9.97 -9.51 2.20
CA ILE A 322 8.54 -9.28 2.03
C ILE A 322 8.24 -8.91 0.57
N PHE A 323 9.02 -7.99 0.01
CA PHE A 323 8.83 -7.49 -1.35
C PHE A 323 9.11 -8.56 -2.42
N ASP A 324 10.10 -9.43 -2.20
CA ASP A 324 10.48 -10.50 -3.14
C ASP A 324 9.41 -11.59 -3.27
N LYS A 325 8.45 -11.65 -2.35
CA LYS A 325 7.28 -12.54 -2.43
C LYS A 325 6.18 -11.99 -3.35
N LEU A 326 6.28 -10.72 -3.77
CA LEU A 326 5.30 -10.12 -4.66
C LEU A 326 5.55 -10.54 -6.12
N PRO A 327 4.49 -10.81 -6.92
CA PRO A 327 4.65 -11.07 -8.34
C PRO A 327 5.32 -9.87 -9.02
N LYS A 328 6.41 -10.14 -9.74
CA LYS A 328 7.18 -9.10 -10.43
C LYS A 328 6.43 -8.65 -11.69
N PRO A 329 6.26 -7.34 -11.92
CA PRO A 329 5.79 -6.84 -13.21
C PRO A 329 6.88 -7.02 -14.27
N LEU A 330 6.51 -6.85 -15.54
CA LEU A 330 7.49 -6.65 -16.60
C LEU A 330 8.25 -5.35 -16.34
N PHE A 331 9.58 -5.37 -16.47
CA PHE A 331 10.41 -4.19 -16.25
C PHE A 331 10.47 -3.34 -17.52
N THR A 332 9.43 -2.52 -17.72
CA THR A 332 9.27 -1.62 -18.87
C THR A 332 9.37 -0.16 -18.43
N GLU A 333 9.47 0.76 -19.40
CA GLU A 333 9.34 2.20 -19.12
C GLU A 333 7.98 2.58 -18.52
N ALA A 334 6.90 1.85 -18.84
CA ALA A 334 5.59 2.06 -18.23
C ALA A 334 5.60 1.73 -16.74
N THR A 335 6.24 0.62 -16.35
CA THR A 335 6.42 0.24 -14.94
C THR A 335 7.28 1.26 -14.20
N LEU A 336 8.37 1.73 -14.84
CA LEU A 336 9.20 2.79 -14.29
C LEU A 336 8.39 4.06 -14.07
N ARG A 337 7.68 4.55 -15.10
CA ARG A 337 6.82 5.71 -15.02
C ARG A 337 5.82 5.56 -13.88
N ALA A 338 5.17 4.42 -13.76
CA ALA A 338 4.24 4.16 -12.67
C ALA A 338 4.88 4.26 -11.27
N VAL A 339 6.07 3.68 -11.07
CA VAL A 339 6.80 3.81 -9.79
C VAL A 339 7.09 5.27 -9.47
N ILE A 340 7.59 6.05 -10.44
CA ILE A 340 7.94 7.46 -10.24
C ILE A 340 6.68 8.31 -9.98
N MET A 341 5.66 8.19 -10.83
CA MET A 341 4.45 9.01 -10.72
C MET A 341 3.71 8.71 -9.41
N LEU A 342 3.50 7.44 -9.05
CA LEU A 342 2.84 7.08 -7.77
C LEU A 342 3.60 7.55 -6.54
N ALA A 343 4.92 7.69 -6.60
CA ALA A 343 5.70 8.28 -5.51
C ALA A 343 5.50 9.79 -5.36
N LEU A 344 5.04 10.47 -6.43
CA LEU A 344 4.94 11.93 -6.51
C LEU A 344 3.51 12.46 -6.47
N ASP A 345 2.56 11.79 -7.11
CA ASP A 345 1.15 12.20 -7.23
C ASP A 345 0.18 11.27 -6.51
N GLY A 346 0.55 9.99 -6.34
CA GLY A 346 -0.32 8.97 -5.79
C GLY A 346 -1.60 8.72 -6.59
N ALA A 347 -1.59 8.94 -7.90
CA ALA A 347 -2.76 8.85 -8.78
C ALA A 347 -3.08 7.40 -9.22
N GLU A 348 -4.37 7.07 -9.29
CA GLU A 348 -4.86 5.71 -9.57
C GLU A 348 -4.46 5.16 -10.96
N GLU A 349 -4.35 6.04 -11.96
CA GLU A 349 -4.08 5.67 -13.36
C GLU A 349 -2.77 4.89 -13.57
N TYR A 350 -1.82 5.03 -12.65
CA TYR A 350 -0.53 4.38 -12.71
C TYR A 350 -0.49 2.99 -12.04
N VAL A 351 -1.51 2.64 -11.25
CA VAL A 351 -1.50 1.42 -10.41
C VAL A 351 -1.41 0.15 -11.25
N LEU A 352 -2.15 0.09 -12.36
CA LEU A 352 -2.22 -1.10 -13.21
C LEU A 352 -0.84 -1.52 -13.75
N ALA A 353 0.00 -0.54 -14.10
CA ALA A 353 1.32 -0.79 -14.67
C ALA A 353 2.32 -1.40 -13.66
N LEU A 354 2.01 -1.36 -12.35
CA LEU A 354 2.84 -2.02 -11.34
C LEU A 354 2.59 -3.53 -11.22
N GLY A 355 1.51 -4.05 -11.82
CA GLY A 355 1.12 -5.46 -11.68
C GLY A 355 1.08 -5.89 -10.21
N GLY A 356 1.78 -6.98 -9.87
CA GLY A 356 1.84 -7.49 -8.48
C GLY A 356 2.49 -6.54 -7.47
N TRP A 357 3.31 -5.58 -7.91
CA TRP A 357 3.90 -4.58 -7.01
C TRP A 357 2.89 -3.56 -6.49
N ALA A 358 1.72 -3.41 -7.12
CA ALA A 358 0.64 -2.58 -6.58
C ALA A 358 0.24 -3.00 -5.15
N ALA A 359 0.47 -4.26 -4.79
CA ALA A 359 0.23 -4.77 -3.45
C ALA A 359 1.15 -4.14 -2.38
N ALA A 360 2.25 -3.49 -2.75
CA ALA A 360 3.17 -2.80 -1.85
C ALA A 360 2.78 -1.34 -1.56
N LEU A 361 1.66 -0.86 -2.11
CA LEU A 361 1.13 0.47 -1.89
C LEU A 361 0.18 0.52 -0.69
N ASP A 362 0.10 1.69 -0.09
CA ASP A 362 -1.01 2.09 0.76
C ASP A 362 -2.07 2.77 -0.12
N ALA A 363 -3.34 2.47 0.09
CA ALA A 363 -4.45 3.11 -0.62
C ALA A 363 -5.52 3.54 0.35
N PHE A 364 -5.84 4.83 0.35
CA PHE A 364 -6.82 5.43 1.27
C PHE A 364 -7.47 6.66 0.66
N VAL A 365 -8.60 7.09 1.24
CA VAL A 365 -9.27 8.34 0.85
C VAL A 365 -8.98 9.40 1.92
N VAL A 366 -8.37 10.51 1.49
CA VAL A 366 -7.79 11.55 2.37
C VAL A 366 -8.84 12.25 3.27
N ARG A 367 -10.11 12.32 2.84
CA ARG A 367 -11.19 12.96 3.61
C ARG A 367 -12.38 12.03 3.82
N PRO A 368 -12.37 11.14 4.83
CA PRO A 368 -13.60 10.55 5.33
C PRO A 368 -14.53 11.68 5.84
N PRO A 369 -15.86 11.66 5.62
CA PRO A 369 -16.69 10.60 5.06
C PRO A 369 -16.83 10.63 3.53
N HIS A 370 -16.13 11.52 2.83
CA HIS A 370 -16.33 11.67 1.39
C HIS A 370 -15.77 10.48 0.64
N ILE A 371 -16.65 9.90 -0.15
CA ILE A 371 -16.31 9.08 -1.30
C ILE A 371 -15.46 9.95 -2.23
N GLY A 372 -14.27 9.48 -2.59
CA GLY A 372 -13.36 10.20 -3.48
C GLY A 372 -12.35 9.27 -4.11
N THR A 373 -11.58 9.80 -5.07
CA THR A 373 -10.50 9.05 -5.72
C THR A 373 -9.50 8.61 -4.65
N PRO A 374 -9.17 7.30 -4.59
CA PRO A 374 -8.14 6.82 -3.68
C PRO A 374 -6.81 7.50 -3.98
N SER A 375 -6.10 7.88 -2.92
CA SER A 375 -4.70 8.26 -2.98
C SER A 375 -3.83 7.05 -2.68
N TYR A 376 -2.78 6.88 -3.48
CA TYR A 376 -1.83 5.78 -3.38
C TYR A 376 -0.49 6.29 -2.88
N THR A 377 0.11 5.63 -1.90
CA THR A 377 1.41 6.05 -1.39
C THR A 377 2.35 4.87 -1.20
N TRP A 378 3.60 5.04 -1.62
CA TRP A 378 4.66 4.11 -1.27
C TRP A 378 5.14 4.34 0.16
N SER A 379 5.31 3.27 0.93
CA SER A 379 6.23 3.33 2.06
C SER A 379 7.67 3.44 1.53
N PRO A 380 8.54 4.28 2.11
CA PRO A 380 9.90 4.49 1.60
C PRO A 380 10.70 3.20 1.45
N CYS A 381 10.51 2.23 2.34
CA CYS A 381 11.19 0.94 2.26
C CYS A 381 10.78 0.11 1.02
N PHE A 382 9.50 0.13 0.64
CA PHE A 382 9.02 -0.56 -0.56
C PHE A 382 9.36 0.19 -1.84
N LEU A 383 9.37 1.53 -1.82
CA LEU A 383 9.89 2.33 -2.93
C LEU A 383 11.37 2.01 -3.17
N ALA A 384 12.17 1.97 -2.10
CA ALA A 384 13.58 1.58 -2.20
C ALA A 384 13.76 0.18 -2.80
N ALA A 385 12.94 -0.78 -2.36
CA ALA A 385 12.96 -2.13 -2.91
C ALA A 385 12.60 -2.14 -4.40
N ALA A 386 11.51 -1.47 -4.81
CA ALA A 386 11.08 -1.37 -6.20
C ALA A 386 12.17 -0.73 -7.09
N CYS A 387 12.74 0.40 -6.66
CA CYS A 387 13.82 1.08 -7.36
C CYS A 387 15.07 0.19 -7.50
N ALA A 388 15.45 -0.55 -6.46
CA ALA A 388 16.58 -1.47 -6.54
C ALA A 388 16.38 -2.58 -7.58
N ARG A 389 15.16 -3.16 -7.68
CA ARG A 389 14.86 -4.21 -8.67
C ARG A 389 14.85 -3.65 -10.09
N LEU A 390 14.27 -2.46 -10.29
CA LEU A 390 14.29 -1.80 -11.59
C LEU A 390 15.72 -1.40 -12.01
N ALA A 391 16.54 -0.91 -11.07
CA ALA A 391 17.94 -0.56 -11.32
C ALA A 391 18.78 -1.77 -11.74
N ALA A 392 18.47 -2.95 -11.19
CA ALA A 392 19.12 -4.21 -11.54
C ALA A 392 18.64 -4.79 -12.89
N SER A 393 17.55 -4.27 -13.46
CA SER A 393 17.06 -4.67 -14.77
C SER A 393 18.07 -4.31 -15.87
N GLY A 394 18.22 -5.17 -16.89
CA GLY A 394 18.96 -4.84 -18.11
C GLY A 394 18.16 -4.00 -19.11
N GLU A 395 16.84 -3.91 -18.93
CA GLU A 395 15.90 -3.34 -19.90
C GLU A 395 15.88 -1.81 -19.92
N LEU A 396 16.39 -1.16 -18.87
CA LEU A 396 16.39 0.30 -18.74
C LEU A 396 17.75 0.88 -19.13
N ARG A 397 17.74 2.06 -19.76
CA ARG A 397 18.97 2.81 -20.05
C ARG A 397 19.78 3.09 -18.79
N LYS A 398 21.10 3.16 -18.94
CA LYS A 398 22.06 3.23 -17.83
C LYS A 398 21.81 4.43 -16.93
N SER A 399 21.47 5.60 -17.48
CA SER A 399 21.19 6.80 -16.69
C SER A 399 20.01 6.61 -15.72
N LEU A 400 18.89 6.04 -16.19
CA LEU A 400 17.72 5.74 -15.35
C LEU A 400 18.07 4.74 -14.25
N ARG A 401 18.85 3.70 -14.57
CA ARG A 401 19.29 2.70 -13.57
C ARG A 401 20.17 3.31 -12.49
N GLN A 402 21.05 4.24 -12.84
CA GLN A 402 21.85 4.99 -11.86
C GLN A 402 20.97 5.83 -10.93
N GLY A 403 19.95 6.52 -11.48
CA GLY A 403 18.98 7.27 -10.68
C GLY A 403 18.19 6.39 -9.72
N LEU A 404 17.64 5.28 -10.21
CA LEU A 404 16.92 4.31 -9.41
C LEU A 404 17.78 3.69 -8.30
N TRP A 405 19.01 3.31 -8.62
CA TRP A 405 19.95 2.80 -7.63
C TRP A 405 20.24 3.85 -6.56
N ARG A 406 20.39 5.12 -6.95
CA ARG A 406 20.64 6.21 -6.01
C ARG A 406 19.43 6.48 -5.11
N ILE A 407 18.21 6.47 -5.65
CA ILE A 407 16.97 6.55 -4.86
C ILE A 407 16.92 5.40 -3.85
N ALA A 408 17.14 4.16 -4.30
CA ALA A 408 17.12 2.99 -3.44
C ALA A 408 18.16 3.08 -2.31
N SER A 409 19.40 3.42 -2.64
CA SER A 409 20.49 3.59 -1.68
C SER A 409 20.21 4.71 -0.69
N ALA A 410 19.72 5.86 -1.16
CA ALA A 410 19.39 6.99 -0.30
C ALA A 410 18.26 6.64 0.68
N LEU A 411 17.17 6.03 0.20
CA LEU A 411 16.09 5.60 1.08
C LEU A 411 16.54 4.51 2.06
N GLN A 412 17.39 3.57 1.65
CA GLN A 412 17.95 2.55 2.55
C GLN A 412 18.80 3.12 3.67
N GLN A 413 19.51 4.25 3.44
CA GLN A 413 20.28 4.91 4.49
C GLN A 413 19.39 5.35 5.67
N LEU A 414 18.10 5.60 5.48
CA LEU A 414 17.19 5.89 6.60
C LEU A 414 17.12 4.74 7.62
N ALA A 415 17.30 3.50 7.18
CA ALA A 415 17.30 2.33 8.06
C ALA A 415 18.60 2.18 8.87
N GLU A 416 19.69 2.75 8.38
CA GLU A 416 21.06 2.53 8.88
C GLU A 416 21.65 3.76 9.58
N THR A 417 21.10 4.94 9.32
CA THR A 417 21.58 6.22 9.83
C THR A 417 21.43 6.34 11.34
N THR A 418 22.42 6.99 11.96
CA THR A 418 22.38 7.38 13.38
C THR A 418 21.41 8.54 13.58
N GLU A 419 20.65 8.49 14.68
CA GLU A 419 19.71 9.54 15.05
C GLU A 419 20.41 10.91 15.16
N GLY A 420 19.79 11.95 14.57
CA GLY A 420 20.33 13.31 14.58
C GLY A 420 21.44 13.58 13.56
N SER A 421 21.80 12.58 12.74
CA SER A 421 22.73 12.79 11.62
C SER A 421 22.07 13.59 10.48
N GLY A 422 22.81 14.55 9.90
CA GLY A 422 22.38 15.29 8.71
C GLY A 422 22.03 14.39 7.51
N VAL A 423 22.68 13.23 7.44
CA VAL A 423 22.45 12.20 6.41
C VAL A 423 20.98 11.77 6.34
N GLN A 424 20.25 11.76 7.46
CA GLN A 424 18.83 11.39 7.48
C GLN A 424 17.99 12.23 6.49
N TRP A 425 18.28 13.53 6.43
CA TRP A 425 17.55 14.47 5.56
C TRP A 425 18.16 14.56 4.17
N GLU A 426 19.49 14.56 4.08
CA GLU A 426 20.20 14.58 2.80
C GLU A 426 19.72 13.45 1.89
N SER A 427 19.55 12.24 2.44
CA SER A 427 19.14 11.08 1.64
C SER A 427 17.68 11.18 1.17
N VAL A 428 16.77 11.75 1.98
CA VAL A 428 15.38 11.99 1.58
C VAL A 428 15.30 13.06 0.49
N CYS A 429 16.02 14.17 0.67
CA CYS A 429 16.10 15.24 -0.31
C CYS A 429 16.70 14.75 -1.63
N ALA A 430 17.78 13.97 -1.58
CA ALA A 430 18.38 13.36 -2.76
C ALA A 430 17.37 12.46 -3.51
N ALA A 431 16.68 11.57 -2.79
CA ALA A 431 15.66 10.71 -3.40
C ALA A 431 14.54 11.54 -4.06
N ALA A 432 14.03 12.58 -3.37
CA ALA A 432 12.98 13.44 -3.88
C ALA A 432 13.40 14.23 -5.14
N LEU A 433 14.61 14.81 -5.15
CA LEU A 433 15.13 15.51 -6.32
C LEU A 433 15.29 14.56 -7.51
N ILE A 434 15.87 13.38 -7.30
CA ILE A 434 16.06 12.41 -8.39
C ILE A 434 14.72 11.93 -8.94
N LEU A 435 13.72 11.65 -8.08
CA LEU A 435 12.36 11.29 -8.54
C LEU A 435 11.77 12.39 -9.45
N ARG A 436 11.91 13.66 -9.07
CA ARG A 436 11.43 14.78 -9.87
C ARG A 436 12.22 14.97 -11.17
N MET A 437 13.53 14.79 -11.15
CA MET A 437 14.35 14.81 -12.36
C MET A 437 14.01 13.65 -13.30
N MET A 438 13.70 12.48 -12.78
CA MET A 438 13.24 11.34 -13.58
C MET A 438 11.81 11.55 -14.09
N GLN A 439 10.93 12.19 -13.32
CA GLN A 439 9.61 12.62 -13.79
C GLN A 439 9.73 13.52 -15.03
N SER A 440 10.73 14.41 -15.04
CA SER A 440 11.09 15.22 -16.20
C SER A 440 11.62 14.41 -17.39
N ASP A 441 11.79 13.10 -17.32
CA ASP A 441 12.24 12.32 -18.49
C ASP A 441 11.16 11.34 -18.93
N VAL A 442 10.58 10.63 -17.97
CA VAL A 442 9.62 9.54 -18.23
C VAL A 442 8.16 9.95 -18.03
N GLY A 443 7.90 11.13 -17.47
CA GLY A 443 6.58 11.63 -17.12
C GLY A 443 5.98 12.57 -18.15
N ASP A 444 4.75 13.03 -17.87
CA ASP A 444 4.14 14.12 -18.62
C ASP A 444 4.52 15.46 -17.97
N TYR A 445 5.35 16.21 -18.69
CA TYR A 445 5.92 17.50 -18.29
C TYR A 445 4.87 18.56 -17.97
N SER A 446 3.66 18.41 -18.50
CA SER A 446 2.54 19.32 -18.26
C SER A 446 1.99 19.25 -16.82
N ASN A 447 2.40 18.24 -16.03
CA ASN A 447 1.84 17.94 -14.71
C ASN A 447 2.86 18.03 -13.55
N LEU A 448 3.94 18.79 -13.70
CA LEU A 448 4.82 19.06 -12.56
C LEU A 448 4.10 19.94 -11.54
N HIS A 449 4.16 19.54 -10.26
CA HIS A 449 3.54 20.30 -9.18
C HIS A 449 4.10 21.74 -9.17
N PRO A 450 3.28 22.79 -9.03
CA PRO A 450 3.76 24.17 -9.07
C PRO A 450 4.94 24.45 -8.13
N ASP A 451 4.88 23.88 -6.91
CA ASP A 451 5.96 24.03 -5.92
C ASP A 451 7.29 23.38 -6.35
N ALA A 452 7.28 22.46 -7.32
CA ALA A 452 8.51 21.88 -7.86
C ALA A 452 9.35 22.93 -8.61
N GLY A 453 8.72 23.97 -9.19
CA GLY A 453 9.41 25.07 -9.85
C GLY A 453 10.28 25.92 -8.92
N ALA A 454 10.03 25.85 -7.60
CA ALA A 454 10.86 26.51 -6.59
C ALA A 454 12.11 25.70 -6.21
N ILE A 455 12.16 24.41 -6.56
CA ILE A 455 13.18 23.46 -6.11
C ILE A 455 14.02 22.92 -7.29
N LEU A 456 13.50 22.98 -8.51
CA LEU A 456 14.13 22.40 -9.68
C LEU A 456 14.60 23.49 -10.66
N PRO A 457 15.70 23.26 -11.40
CA PRO A 457 16.07 24.14 -12.50
C PRO A 457 14.94 24.26 -13.53
N PRO A 458 14.74 25.42 -14.17
CA PRO A 458 13.73 25.60 -15.20
C PRO A 458 13.83 24.57 -16.34
N ALA A 459 15.04 24.13 -16.69
CA ALA A 459 15.23 23.08 -17.69
C ALA A 459 14.60 21.74 -17.27
N VAL A 460 14.71 21.36 -16.00
CA VAL A 460 14.08 20.15 -15.46
C VAL A 460 12.57 20.38 -15.36
N PHE A 461 12.13 21.56 -14.95
CA PHE A 461 10.71 21.88 -14.86
C PHE A 461 10.00 21.90 -16.22
N ASN A 462 10.68 22.38 -17.26
CA ASN A 462 10.14 22.46 -18.63
C ASN A 462 10.31 21.16 -19.42
N GLY A 463 11.07 20.22 -18.88
CA GLY A 463 11.35 18.93 -19.50
C GLY A 463 12.73 18.78 -20.09
N CYS A 464 13.48 17.80 -19.60
CA CYS A 464 14.80 17.47 -20.10
C CYS A 464 15.16 16.01 -19.83
N ALA A 465 16.13 15.48 -20.57
CA ALA A 465 16.58 14.12 -20.32
C ALA A 465 17.28 13.99 -18.96
N PHE A 466 16.98 12.94 -18.20
CA PHE A 466 17.74 12.55 -17.03
C PHE A 466 19.06 11.90 -17.44
N GLY A 467 20.16 12.59 -17.16
CA GLY A 467 21.52 12.20 -17.51
C GLY A 467 22.13 11.16 -16.56
N GLY A 468 21.50 10.90 -15.41
CA GLY A 468 21.97 9.92 -14.42
C GLY A 468 22.32 10.54 -13.08
N ALA A 469 22.76 9.68 -12.16
CA ALA A 469 23.27 10.07 -10.85
C ALA A 469 24.78 9.82 -10.81
N PHE A 470 25.54 10.86 -10.47
CA PHE A 470 26.98 10.87 -10.42
C PHE A 470 27.49 11.19 -9.01
N ARG A 471 28.49 10.44 -8.55
CA ARG A 471 29.12 10.63 -7.23
C ARG A 471 30.63 10.76 -7.45
N PRO A 472 31.15 12.00 -7.56
CA PRO A 472 32.59 12.23 -7.66
C PRO A 472 33.29 11.70 -6.40
N THR A 473 34.37 10.94 -6.57
CA THR A 473 35.18 10.37 -5.47
C THR A 473 36.59 10.96 -5.45
N ASP A 474 37.27 10.80 -4.31
CA ASP A 474 38.58 11.41 -4.03
C ASP A 474 39.78 11.04 -4.95
N PRO A 475 39.83 9.89 -5.66
CA PRO A 475 40.95 9.59 -6.56
C PRO A 475 41.20 10.62 -7.67
N ASP A 476 40.24 11.53 -7.92
CA ASP A 476 40.34 12.63 -8.88
C ASP A 476 41.11 13.87 -8.36
N GLY A 477 41.74 13.78 -7.18
CA GLY A 477 42.49 14.90 -6.57
C GLY A 477 41.59 15.96 -5.92
N PHE A 478 40.33 15.61 -5.67
CA PHE A 478 39.28 16.52 -5.22
C PHE A 478 39.55 17.07 -3.80
N MET A 479 40.15 16.27 -2.91
CA MET A 479 40.51 16.70 -1.55
C MET A 479 41.74 17.61 -1.49
N HIS A 480 42.65 17.53 -2.46
CA HIS A 480 43.91 18.28 -2.45
C HIS A 480 43.80 19.67 -3.10
N ALA A 481 42.68 19.94 -3.79
CA ALA A 481 42.41 21.19 -4.50
C ALA A 481 41.37 22.09 -3.79
N LEU A 482 41.09 21.85 -2.51
CA LEU A 482 40.25 22.77 -1.73
C LEU A 482 41.03 24.07 -1.50
N PRO A 483 40.51 25.23 -1.97
CA PRO A 483 41.14 26.50 -1.67
C PRO A 483 41.19 26.73 -0.16
N THR A 484 42.20 27.49 0.28
CA THR A 484 42.45 27.78 1.71
C THR A 484 41.26 28.43 2.43
N ASP A 485 40.34 29.04 1.68
CA ASP A 485 39.12 29.68 2.16
C ASP A 485 37.94 28.70 2.39
N ARG A 486 38.13 27.39 2.13
CA ARG A 486 37.10 26.35 2.17
C ARG A 486 35.93 26.58 1.21
N SER A 487 36.05 27.47 0.22
CA SER A 487 34.98 27.66 -0.76
C SER A 487 34.83 26.40 -1.64
N PRO A 488 33.59 26.08 -2.08
CA PRO A 488 33.37 24.93 -2.96
C PRO A 488 34.03 25.17 -4.32
N ASN A 489 34.90 24.25 -4.76
CA ASN A 489 35.57 24.34 -6.07
C ASN A 489 34.63 23.93 -7.21
N ILE A 490 33.64 24.80 -7.51
CA ILE A 490 32.61 24.58 -8.54
C ILE A 490 33.22 24.42 -9.93
N ALA A 491 34.35 25.08 -10.22
CA ALA A 491 35.04 24.96 -11.50
C ALA A 491 35.62 23.54 -11.71
N LEU A 492 36.25 22.98 -10.67
CA LEU A 492 36.71 21.59 -10.71
C LEU A 492 35.53 20.62 -10.86
N LEU A 493 34.46 20.80 -10.07
CA LEU A 493 33.27 19.95 -10.15
C LEU A 493 32.63 20.01 -11.55
N ARG A 494 32.54 21.19 -12.15
CA ARG A 494 32.07 21.38 -13.54
C ARG A 494 32.94 20.56 -14.50
N ARG A 495 34.26 20.69 -14.42
CA ARG A 495 35.18 19.94 -15.29
C ARG A 495 35.01 18.42 -15.12
N THR A 496 34.90 17.94 -13.88
CA THR A 496 34.66 16.51 -13.62
C THR A 496 33.35 16.02 -14.25
N VAL A 497 32.28 16.83 -14.18
CA VAL A 497 31.01 16.52 -14.85
C VAL A 497 31.16 16.55 -16.38
N GLU A 498 31.87 17.53 -16.93
CA GLU A 498 32.15 17.64 -18.37
C GLU A 498 32.98 16.44 -18.90
N ASP A 499 33.93 15.96 -18.10
CA ASP A 499 34.70 14.76 -18.42
C ASP A 499 33.83 13.49 -18.34
N GLU A 500 32.92 13.40 -17.35
CA GLU A 500 31.95 12.30 -17.24
C GLU A 500 31.00 12.24 -18.44
N ILE A 501 30.38 13.36 -18.83
CA ILE A 501 29.44 13.42 -19.97
C ILE A 501 30.14 13.21 -21.32
N SER A 502 31.46 13.43 -21.38
CA SER A 502 32.26 13.16 -22.58
C SER A 502 32.48 11.67 -22.84
N LYS A 503 32.16 10.79 -21.88
CA LYS A 503 32.33 9.34 -22.03
C LYS A 503 31.43 8.78 -23.14
N PRO A 504 31.89 7.76 -23.91
CA PRO A 504 31.11 7.17 -25.01
C PRO A 504 29.71 6.72 -24.61
N SER A 505 29.53 6.24 -23.37
CA SER A 505 28.23 5.77 -22.88
C SER A 505 27.14 6.85 -22.87
N TYR A 506 27.47 8.14 -22.80
CA TYR A 506 26.46 9.21 -22.92
C TYR A 506 26.00 9.38 -24.37
N LYS A 507 26.93 9.34 -25.32
CA LYS A 507 26.62 9.40 -26.76
C LYS A 507 25.81 8.20 -27.23
N GLU A 508 26.15 7.00 -26.75
CA GLU A 508 25.40 5.77 -27.04
C GLU A 508 23.93 5.83 -26.57
N GLN A 509 23.67 6.61 -25.51
CA GLN A 509 22.32 6.86 -24.99
C GLN A 509 21.64 8.09 -25.61
N GLY A 510 22.31 8.78 -26.55
CA GLY A 510 21.81 10.02 -27.16
C GLY A 510 21.72 11.22 -26.21
N LEU A 511 22.41 11.16 -25.06
CA LEU A 511 22.39 12.20 -24.02
C LEU A 511 23.32 13.37 -24.32
N ASP A 512 24.12 13.27 -25.38
CA ASP A 512 25.01 14.33 -25.85
C ASP A 512 24.30 15.42 -26.67
N LYS A 513 23.00 15.25 -26.95
CA LYS A 513 22.18 16.17 -27.74
C LYS A 513 20.99 16.68 -26.93
N GLY A 514 20.59 17.92 -27.18
CA GLY A 514 19.46 18.53 -26.50
C GLY A 514 19.80 18.94 -25.06
N ILE A 515 18.77 19.03 -24.22
CA ILE A 515 18.91 19.43 -22.82
C ILE A 515 18.83 18.19 -21.94
N MET A 516 19.79 18.03 -21.04
CA MET A 516 19.77 16.99 -20.01
C MET A 516 20.14 17.56 -18.63
N ALA A 517 19.77 16.86 -17.56
CA ALA A 517 20.16 17.19 -16.20
C ALA A 517 20.80 15.99 -15.48
N LEU A 518 21.93 16.22 -14.80
CA LEU A 518 22.62 15.23 -13.98
C LEU A 518 22.48 15.57 -12.50
N PHE A 519 22.16 14.55 -11.69
CA PHE A 519 22.20 14.66 -10.23
C PHE A 519 23.62 14.35 -9.76
N VAL A 520 24.22 15.26 -8.99
CA VAL A 520 25.59 15.12 -8.51
C VAL A 520 25.62 15.21 -7.00
N GLN A 521 26.11 14.17 -6.32
CA GLN A 521 26.26 14.17 -4.87
C GLN A 521 27.70 13.87 -4.44
N PRO A 522 28.40 14.90 -3.94
CA PRO A 522 29.63 14.83 -3.18
C PRO A 522 29.93 13.49 -2.50
N ALA A 523 31.04 12.77 -2.75
CA ALA A 523 31.45 11.76 -1.77
C ALA A 523 32.01 12.40 -0.47
N VAL A 524 32.42 13.66 -0.54
CA VAL A 524 33.17 14.35 0.50
C VAL A 524 32.28 15.32 1.28
N SER A 525 32.29 15.21 2.62
CA SER A 525 31.61 16.11 3.57
C SER A 525 32.16 17.54 3.64
N ASN A 526 33.05 17.92 2.72
CA ASN A 526 33.82 19.17 2.78
C ASN A 526 33.33 20.24 1.80
N PHE A 527 32.20 20.04 1.12
CA PHE A 527 31.48 21.16 0.50
C PHE A 527 30.72 21.87 1.63
N PRO A 528 31.23 22.99 2.18
CA PRO A 528 30.70 23.51 3.44
C PRO A 528 29.29 24.09 3.30
N TRP A 529 28.82 24.30 2.06
CA TRP A 529 27.59 25.00 1.74
C TRP A 529 26.59 24.20 0.93
N TYR A 530 26.96 23.04 0.37
CA TYR A 530 26.07 22.25 -0.49
C TYR A 530 26.32 20.76 -0.32
N ASP A 531 25.24 19.98 -0.18
CA ASP A 531 25.29 18.52 -0.03
C ASP A 531 25.07 17.81 -1.37
N MET A 532 24.38 18.47 -2.30
CA MET A 532 24.03 17.93 -3.61
C MET A 532 23.86 19.03 -4.65
N PHE A 533 23.94 18.65 -5.92
CA PHE A 533 23.86 19.55 -7.05
C PHE A 533 23.02 18.97 -8.18
N ILE A 534 22.46 19.85 -9.00
CA ILE A 534 21.90 19.53 -10.32
C ILE A 534 22.67 20.31 -11.38
N PHE A 535 23.21 19.59 -12.35
CA PHE A 535 23.92 20.15 -13.50
C PHE A 535 23.02 20.07 -14.72
N VAL A 536 22.69 21.22 -15.32
CA VAL A 536 21.98 21.27 -16.59
C VAL A 536 23.01 21.36 -17.72
N CYS A 537 22.89 20.46 -18.67
CA CYS A 537 23.74 20.40 -19.85
C CYS A 537 22.92 20.65 -21.11
N ARG A 538 23.51 21.35 -22.09
CA ARG A 538 22.97 21.52 -23.43
C ARG A 538 24.02 21.08 -24.44
N ASP A 539 23.67 20.11 -25.28
CA ASP A 539 24.54 19.57 -26.33
C ASP A 539 25.94 19.18 -25.81
N GLY A 540 25.97 18.46 -24.68
CA GLY A 540 27.20 17.99 -24.05
C GLY A 540 28.02 19.05 -23.30
N GLN A 541 27.47 20.24 -23.05
CA GLN A 541 28.14 21.31 -22.29
C GLN A 541 27.34 21.72 -21.06
N VAL A 542 28.00 21.94 -19.92
CA VAL A 542 27.32 22.44 -18.70
C VAL A 542 26.95 23.92 -18.88
N VAL A 543 25.65 24.21 -18.82
CA VAL A 543 25.11 25.57 -18.97
C VAL A 543 24.65 26.18 -17.66
N GLU A 544 24.27 25.35 -16.67
CA GLU A 544 23.72 25.80 -15.39
C GLU A 544 24.04 24.82 -14.26
N ILE A 545 24.27 25.34 -13.05
CA ILE A 545 24.57 24.56 -11.85
C ILE A 545 23.72 25.07 -10.68
N TRP A 546 22.95 24.16 -10.10
CA TRP A 546 22.15 24.38 -8.89
C TRP A 546 22.77 23.60 -7.74
N GLY A 547 22.93 24.24 -6.58
CA GLY A 547 23.45 23.63 -5.37
C GLY A 547 22.39 23.64 -4.28
N TYR A 548 22.31 22.56 -3.50
CA TYR A 548 21.31 22.37 -2.46
C TYR A 548 22.00 22.06 -1.14
N GLN A 549 21.48 22.64 -0.07
CA GLN A 549 21.89 22.36 1.30
C GLN A 549 20.70 21.84 2.10
N SER A 550 20.89 20.72 2.77
CA SER A 550 19.93 20.08 3.67
C SER A 550 20.27 20.52 5.09
N LYS A 551 19.35 21.23 5.74
CA LYS A 551 19.51 21.69 7.13
C LYS A 551 18.32 21.25 7.96
N THR A 552 18.58 20.83 9.18
CA THR A 552 17.57 20.64 10.23
C THR A 552 17.37 21.94 11.00
N GLY A 553 16.11 22.34 11.19
CA GLY A 553 15.79 23.55 11.93
C GLY A 553 14.28 23.70 12.16
N SER A 554 13.91 24.55 13.12
CA SER A 554 12.50 24.86 13.43
C SER A 554 11.87 25.89 12.49
N SER A 555 12.64 26.41 11.53
CA SER A 555 12.22 27.42 10.56
C SER A 555 12.79 27.09 9.18
N THR A 556 12.01 27.35 8.13
CA THR A 556 12.50 27.32 6.75
C THR A 556 13.70 28.27 6.63
N PRO A 557 14.80 27.87 5.97
CA PRO A 557 15.91 28.78 5.71
C PRO A 557 15.42 30.06 5.01
N ALA A 558 15.91 31.22 5.46
CA ALA A 558 15.53 32.52 4.89
C ALA A 558 16.18 32.77 3.51
N ASP A 559 17.21 31.99 3.18
CA ASP A 559 17.94 32.12 1.92
C ASP A 559 17.11 31.53 0.78
N ALA A 560 16.81 32.35 -0.22
CA ALA A 560 16.25 31.86 -1.48
C ALA A 560 17.25 30.89 -2.13
N GLN A 561 16.78 29.77 -2.67
CA GLN A 561 17.62 28.90 -3.48
C GLN A 561 18.16 29.71 -4.67
N THR A 562 19.48 29.86 -4.76
CA THR A 562 20.12 30.67 -5.80
C THR A 562 20.96 29.79 -6.73
N PRO A 563 20.90 30.00 -8.06
CA PRO A 563 21.85 29.40 -8.99
C PRO A 563 23.29 29.67 -8.53
N VAL A 564 24.12 28.62 -8.49
CA VAL A 564 25.51 28.74 -8.03
C VAL A 564 26.40 29.25 -9.15
N SER A 565 25.94 29.15 -10.40
CA SER A 565 26.54 29.80 -11.56
C SER A 565 25.49 30.63 -12.31
N LYS A 566 25.85 31.84 -12.75
CA LYS A 566 25.04 32.63 -13.69
C LYS A 566 24.82 31.81 -14.99
N GLN A 567 23.63 31.90 -15.58
CA GLN A 567 23.39 31.37 -16.93
C GLN A 567 24.45 31.97 -17.87
N VAL A 568 25.16 31.11 -18.59
CA VAL A 568 26.07 31.56 -19.64
C VAL A 568 25.21 31.87 -20.86
N ASP A 569 24.76 33.13 -20.97
CA ASP A 569 24.18 33.63 -22.21
C ASP A 569 25.27 33.53 -23.29
N LYS A 570 25.09 32.60 -24.22
CA LYS A 570 25.90 32.54 -25.43
C LYS A 570 25.52 33.76 -26.29
N ASN A 571 26.39 34.76 -26.35
CA ASN A 571 26.45 35.67 -27.48
C ASN A 571 26.78 34.89 -28.77
#